data_AF-A0A7J4JS18-F1
#
_entry.id   AF-A0A7J4JS18-F1
#
_cell.length_a   1.000
_cell.length_b   1.000
_cell.length_c   1.000
_cell.angle_alpha   90.00
_cell.angle_beta   90.00
_cell.angle_gamma   90.00
#
_symmetry.space_group_name_H-M   'P 1'
#
loop_
_entity.id
_entity.type
_entity.pdbx_description
1 polymer ?
#
loop_
_entity_poly.entity_id
_entity_poly.type
_entity_poly.pdbx_seq_one_letter_code
_entity_poly.pdbx_strand_id
1 'polypeptide(L)'
;MSHYRKGAFFERQLKKFFEDKGFFVVRAAGSGVAGDAPDLIVLSSSKKFGIECKAWKNAIHLDKPTVVSYKEWTRITGMPVFLAWKMPRKEWRFFPIEILRETPNGFALSVIELQSGLTLEQLIP
;
A
#
# COMPACT_ATOMS: atom_id res chain seq x y z
N MET A 1 -14.28 -14.14 12.97
CA MET A 1 -13.59 -13.99 11.67
C MET A 1 -12.25 -13.31 11.89
N SER A 2 -11.13 -13.98 11.58
CA SER A 2 -9.78 -13.45 11.87
C SER A 2 -9.44 -12.20 11.04
N HIS A 3 -8.57 -11.35 11.56
CA HIS A 3 -8.08 -10.12 10.88
C HIS A 3 -7.58 -10.39 9.46
N TYR A 4 -6.96 -11.55 9.22
CA TYR A 4 -6.46 -11.97 7.91
C TYR A 4 -7.56 -12.05 6.83
N ARG A 5 -8.74 -12.59 7.16
CA ARG A 5 -9.86 -12.67 6.19
C ARG A 5 -10.37 -11.28 5.78
N LYS A 6 -10.30 -10.30 6.69
CA LYS A 6 -10.69 -8.91 6.42
C LYS A 6 -9.66 -8.20 5.56
N GLY A 7 -8.36 -8.35 5.85
CA GLY A 7 -7.28 -7.78 5.03
C GLY A 7 -7.34 -8.26 3.58
N ALA A 8 -7.42 -9.59 3.39
CA ALA A 8 -7.48 -10.19 2.06
C ALA A 8 -8.73 -9.77 1.25
N PHE A 9 -9.83 -9.41 1.92
CA PHE A 9 -11.01 -8.85 1.24
C PHE A 9 -10.72 -7.47 0.63
N PHE A 10 -10.06 -6.58 1.39
CA PHE A 10 -9.71 -5.25 0.89
C PHE A 10 -8.63 -5.29 -0.19
N GLU A 11 -7.65 -6.17 -0.07
CA GLU A 11 -6.69 -6.43 -1.15
C GLU A 11 -7.38 -6.87 -2.44
N ARG A 12 -8.33 -7.81 -2.37
CA ARG A 12 -9.09 -8.27 -3.54
C ARG A 12 -9.94 -7.16 -4.14
N GLN A 13 -10.56 -6.32 -3.30
CA GLN A 13 -11.32 -5.17 -3.77
C GLN A 13 -10.43 -4.18 -4.53
N LEU A 14 -9.26 -3.84 -3.95
CA LEU A 14 -8.32 -2.91 -4.57
C LEU A 14 -7.70 -3.49 -5.85
N LYS A 15 -7.37 -4.78 -5.85
CA LYS A 15 -6.97 -5.53 -7.05
C LYS A 15 -7.99 -5.38 -8.17
N LYS A 16 -9.26 -5.70 -7.90
CA LYS A 16 -10.33 -5.63 -8.91
C LYS A 16 -10.49 -4.22 -9.45
N PHE A 17 -10.36 -3.20 -8.60
CA PHE A 17 -10.41 -1.81 -9.03
C PHE A 17 -9.34 -1.48 -10.06
N PHE A 18 -8.07 -1.82 -9.79
CA PHE A 18 -6.99 -1.57 -10.74
C PHE A 18 -7.16 -2.39 -12.04
N GLU A 19 -7.62 -3.64 -11.95
CA GLU A 19 -7.92 -4.46 -13.13
C GLU A 19 -9.01 -3.84 -14.02
N ASP A 20 -10.06 -3.28 -13.41
CA ASP A 20 -11.12 -2.56 -14.12
C ASP A 20 -10.63 -1.26 -14.80
N LYS A 21 -9.44 -0.78 -14.41
CA LYS A 21 -8.75 0.36 -15.02
C LYS A 21 -7.66 -0.07 -16.01
N GLY A 22 -7.59 -1.35 -16.39
CA GLY A 22 -6.66 -1.85 -17.40
C GLY A 22 -5.27 -2.18 -16.87
N PHE A 23 -5.11 -2.37 -15.56
CA PHE A 23 -3.86 -2.84 -14.96
C PHE A 23 -3.87 -4.36 -14.80
N PHE A 24 -2.68 -4.95 -14.87
CA PHE A 24 -2.43 -6.28 -14.33
C PHE A 24 -2.00 -6.16 -12.88
N VAL A 25 -2.56 -7.00 -12.01
CA VAL A 25 -2.28 -6.97 -10.57
C VAL A 25 -1.94 -8.36 -10.05
N VAL A 26 -0.76 -8.47 -9.45
CA VAL A 26 -0.29 -9.70 -8.79
C VAL A 26 -0.35 -9.49 -7.27
N ARG A 27 -0.91 -10.46 -6.54
CA ARG A 27 -0.84 -10.50 -5.07
C ARG A 27 0.44 -11.23 -4.67
N ALA A 28 1.29 -10.59 -3.86
CA ALA A 28 2.51 -11.23 -3.37
C ALA A 28 2.14 -12.34 -2.37
N ALA A 29 2.66 -13.55 -2.59
CA ALA A 29 2.52 -14.63 -1.61
C ALA A 29 3.43 -14.36 -0.41
N GLY A 30 2.90 -14.46 0.80
CA GLY A 30 3.72 -14.34 2.02
C GLY A 30 4.19 -12.93 2.40
N SER A 31 3.57 -11.86 1.85
CA SER A 31 3.93 -10.45 2.15
C SER A 31 4.04 -10.16 3.66
N GLY A 32 3.18 -10.77 4.48
CA GLY A 32 3.18 -10.60 5.94
C GLY A 32 4.15 -11.49 6.73
N VAL A 33 4.91 -12.39 6.10
CA VAL A 33 5.85 -13.31 6.79
C VAL A 33 7.30 -13.02 6.39
N ALA A 34 7.55 -12.68 5.13
CA ALA A 34 8.88 -12.36 4.64
C ALA A 34 9.17 -10.84 4.65
N GLY A 35 8.16 -9.96 4.66
CA GLY A 35 8.34 -8.50 4.74
C GLY A 35 9.00 -7.83 3.53
N ASP A 36 9.40 -8.60 2.52
CA ASP A 36 10.22 -8.11 1.41
C ASP A 36 9.44 -7.63 0.19
N ALA A 37 8.14 -7.90 0.13
CA ALA A 37 7.30 -7.57 -1.01
C ALA A 37 6.01 -6.86 -0.60
N PRO A 38 5.59 -5.82 -1.32
CA PRO A 38 4.29 -5.18 -1.11
C PRO A 38 3.15 -6.17 -1.37
N ASP A 39 2.01 -5.99 -0.70
CA ASP A 39 0.84 -6.86 -0.85
C ASP A 39 0.39 -7.04 -2.32
N LEU A 40 0.40 -5.95 -3.09
CA LEU A 40 0.08 -5.97 -4.52
C LEU A 40 1.23 -5.39 -5.35
N ILE A 41 1.44 -5.99 -6.52
CA ILE A 41 2.27 -5.45 -7.59
C ILE A 41 1.32 -5.07 -8.73
N VAL A 42 1.29 -3.79 -9.08
CA VAL A 42 0.36 -3.21 -10.06
C VAL A 42 1.15 -2.75 -11.29
N LEU A 43 0.75 -3.21 -12.47
CA LEU A 43 1.49 -3.07 -13.72
C LEU A 43 0.58 -2.65 -14.89
N SER A 44 1.06 -1.71 -15.68
CA SER A 44 0.56 -1.37 -17.01
C SER A 44 1.75 -1.05 -17.92
N SER A 45 1.48 -0.68 -19.18
CA SER A 45 2.52 -0.25 -20.12
C SER A 45 3.24 1.03 -19.68
N SER A 46 2.57 1.91 -18.92
CA SER A 46 3.09 3.22 -18.52
C SER A 46 3.39 3.33 -17.03
N LYS A 47 2.84 2.44 -16.19
CA LYS A 47 2.96 2.51 -14.74
C LYS A 47 3.26 1.17 -14.11
N LYS A 48 4.14 1.20 -13.12
CA LYS A 48 4.51 0.05 -12.30
C LYS A 48 4.75 0.51 -10.87
N PHE A 49 4.03 -0.07 -9.90
CA PHE A 49 4.18 0.28 -8.49
C PHE A 49 3.75 -0.86 -7.58
N GLY A 50 4.26 -0.84 -6.36
CA GLY A 50 3.83 -1.71 -5.26
C GLY A 50 2.75 -1.04 -4.42
N ILE A 51 1.86 -1.83 -3.83
CA ILE A 51 0.88 -1.38 -2.84
C ILE A 51 1.00 -2.20 -1.57
N GLU A 52 1.25 -1.52 -0.46
CA GLU A 52 1.05 -2.04 0.89
C GLU A 52 -0.35 -1.68 1.38
N CYS A 53 -1.19 -2.67 1.69
CA CYS A 53 -2.61 -2.47 1.96
C CYS A 53 -2.89 -2.41 3.46
N LYS A 54 -3.48 -1.31 3.95
CA LYS A 54 -3.91 -1.17 5.35
C LYS A 54 -5.36 -0.71 5.44
N ALA A 55 -6.24 -1.63 5.81
CA ALA A 55 -7.63 -1.33 6.16
C ALA A 55 -7.79 -1.09 7.67
N TRP A 56 -7.35 0.08 8.13
CA TRP A 56 -7.33 0.45 9.56
C TRP A 56 -8.14 1.72 9.84
N LYS A 57 -8.70 1.79 11.05
CA LYS A 57 -9.47 2.95 11.53
C LYS A 57 -8.60 4.03 12.16
N ASN A 58 -7.43 3.65 12.66
CA ASN A 58 -6.51 4.48 13.43
C ASN A 58 -5.26 4.75 12.60
N ALA A 59 -4.34 5.54 13.16
CA ALA A 59 -3.03 5.77 12.59
C ALA A 59 -2.37 4.46 12.10
N ILE A 60 -1.69 4.55 10.97
CA ILE A 60 -0.93 3.44 10.42
C ILE A 60 0.46 3.44 11.06
N HIS A 61 0.92 2.25 11.39
CA HIS A 61 2.29 1.99 11.78
C HIS A 61 2.85 0.88 10.90
N LEU A 62 4.02 1.13 10.33
CA LEU A 62 4.85 0.14 9.66
C LEU A 62 6.15 0.01 10.46
N ASP A 63 6.63 -1.21 10.63
CA ASP A 63 7.91 -1.47 11.27
C ASP A 63 9.07 -1.00 10.39
N LYS A 64 10.20 -0.70 11.03
CA LYS A 64 11.40 -0.20 10.35
C LYS A 64 11.93 -1.16 9.27
N PRO A 65 12.02 -2.49 9.52
CA PRO A 65 12.48 -3.44 8.50
C PRO A 65 11.64 -3.40 7.21
N THR A 66 10.31 -3.44 7.32
CA THR A 66 9.41 -3.37 6.16
C THR A 66 9.63 -2.12 5.31
N VAL A 67 9.72 -0.95 5.94
CA VAL A 67 9.95 0.30 5.19
C VAL A 67 11.34 0.33 4.54
N VAL A 68 12.36 -0.22 5.20
CA VAL A 68 13.70 -0.36 4.61
C VAL A 68 13.66 -1.31 3.41
N SER A 69 12.99 -2.46 3.52
CA SER A 69 12.80 -3.38 2.40
C SER A 69 12.06 -2.73 1.24
N TYR A 70 11.05 -1.88 1.49
CA TYR A 70 10.35 -1.15 0.43
C TYR A 70 11.20 -0.08 -0.23
N LYS A 71 12.05 0.62 0.52
CA LYS A 71 13.02 1.56 -0.07
C LYS A 71 14.02 0.83 -0.97
N GLU A 72 14.49 -0.35 -0.54
CA GLU A 72 15.40 -1.18 -1.32
C GLU A 72 14.70 -1.76 -2.57
N TRP A 73 13.46 -2.22 -2.43
CA TRP A 73 12.62 -2.63 -3.55
C TRP A 73 12.52 -1.53 -4.60
N THR A 74 12.18 -0.30 -4.19
CA THR A 74 12.10 0.85 -5.09
C THR A 74 13.43 1.11 -5.78
N ARG A 75 14.55 1.04 -5.04
CA ARG A 75 15.91 1.24 -5.57
C ARG A 75 16.29 0.19 -6.62
N ILE A 76 15.96 -1.08 -6.40
CA ILE A 76 16.31 -2.19 -7.30
C ILE A 76 15.41 -2.23 -8.55
N THR A 77 14.10 -2.07 -8.36
CA THR A 77 13.09 -2.32 -9.40
C THR A 77 12.71 -1.06 -10.18
N GLY A 78 12.98 0.12 -9.61
CA GLY A 78 12.42 1.38 -10.06
C GLY A 78 10.90 1.47 -9.89
N MET A 79 10.30 0.59 -9.09
CA MET A 79 8.86 0.58 -8.81
C MET A 79 8.62 1.21 -7.44
N PRO A 80 8.03 2.41 -7.36
CA PRO A 80 7.69 3.00 -6.07
C PRO A 80 6.67 2.13 -5.32
N VAL A 81 6.74 2.13 -3.99
CA VAL A 81 5.75 1.47 -3.14
C VAL A 81 4.87 2.55 -2.50
N PHE A 82 3.55 2.33 -2.53
CA PHE A 82 2.59 3.18 -1.86
C PHE A 82 1.90 2.42 -0.73
N LEU A 83 1.70 3.09 0.40
CA LEU A 83 0.74 2.69 1.41
C LEU A 83 -0.66 3.05 0.92
N ALA A 84 -1.51 2.05 0.69
CA ALA A 84 -2.93 2.21 0.44
C ALA A 84 -3.71 2.10 1.75
N TRP A 85 -4.27 3.21 2.23
CA TRP A 85 -5.02 3.27 3.47
C TRP A 85 -6.53 3.32 3.21
N LYS A 86 -7.24 2.29 3.69
CA LYS A 86 -8.72 2.23 3.70
C LYS A 86 -9.29 2.45 5.09
N MET A 87 -9.72 3.67 5.38
CA MET A 87 -10.57 3.94 6.55
C MET A 87 -12.03 3.50 6.29
N PRO A 88 -12.78 3.07 7.33
CA PRO A 88 -14.18 2.72 7.17
C PRO A 88 -15.00 3.91 6.64
N ARG A 89 -15.88 3.64 5.67
CA ARG A 89 -16.76 4.64 5.04
C ARG A 89 -16.03 5.80 4.35
N LYS A 90 -14.72 5.70 4.15
CA LYS A 90 -13.91 6.65 3.38
C LYS A 90 -13.34 5.99 2.14
N GLU A 91 -12.99 6.79 1.14
CA GLU A 91 -12.28 6.32 -0.04
C GLU A 91 -10.84 5.88 0.28
N TRP A 92 -10.24 5.15 -0.65
CA TRP A 92 -8.82 4.83 -0.59
C TRP A 92 -7.98 6.11 -0.69
N ARG A 93 -6.86 6.11 0.04
CA ARG A 93 -5.83 7.13 -0.02
C ARG A 93 -4.46 6.48 -0.14
N PHE A 94 -3.62 7.02 -1.01
CA PHE A 94 -2.31 6.46 -1.33
C PHE A 94 -1.21 7.42 -0.93
N PHE A 95 -0.19 6.88 -0.27
CA PHE A 95 0.95 7.64 0.25
C PHE A 95 2.23 6.95 -0.22
N PRO A 96 3.15 7.65 -0.89
CA PRO A 96 4.51 7.12 -1.09
C PRO A 96 5.09 6.68 0.25
N ILE A 97 5.79 5.54 0.30
CA ILE A 97 6.40 5.06 1.54
C ILE A 97 7.43 6.09 2.10
N GLU A 98 8.03 6.88 1.22
CA GLU A 98 9.03 7.89 1.54
C GLU A 98 8.50 9.06 2.36
N ILE A 99 7.19 9.35 2.31
CA ILE A 99 6.60 10.47 3.06
C ILE A 99 6.14 10.07 4.46
N LEU A 100 6.22 8.78 4.81
CA LEU A 100 5.87 8.33 6.15
C LEU A 100 6.84 8.93 7.18
N ARG A 101 6.30 9.40 8.30
CA ARG A 101 7.11 10.00 9.37
C ARG A 101 7.84 8.91 10.14
N GLU A 102 9.17 9.03 10.24
CA GLU A 102 9.96 8.14 11.09
C GLU A 102 9.63 8.36 12.58
N THR A 103 9.61 7.28 13.33
CA THR A 103 9.36 7.19 14.77
C THR A 103 10.40 6.26 15.38
N PRO A 104 10.58 6.25 16.72
CA PRO A 104 11.55 5.35 17.36
C PRO A 104 11.39 3.87 17.00
N ASN A 105 10.16 3.43 16.72
CA ASN A 105 9.81 2.02 16.50
C ASN A 105 9.47 1.68 15.04
N GLY A 106 9.67 2.61 14.10
CA GLY A 106 9.29 2.41 12.69
C GLY A 106 8.77 3.69 12.06
N PHE A 107 7.75 3.57 11.22
CA PHE A 107 7.17 4.68 10.48
C PHE A 107 5.68 4.78 10.75
N ALA A 108 5.15 6.01 10.73
CA ALA A 108 3.76 6.27 11.05
C ALA A 108 3.11 7.26 10.11
N LEU A 109 1.78 7.11 9.97
CA LEU A 109 0.91 8.07 9.31
C LEU A 109 -0.31 8.33 10.20
N SER A 110 -0.49 9.60 10.58
CA SER A 110 -1.59 10.03 11.44
C SER A 110 -2.90 10.17 10.68
N VAL A 111 -4.02 10.14 11.39
CA VAL A 111 -5.36 10.30 10.79
C VAL A 111 -5.54 11.68 10.15
N ILE A 112 -4.83 12.70 10.65
CA ILE A 112 -4.88 14.07 10.13
C ILE A 112 -4.32 14.13 8.70
N GLU A 113 -3.29 13.32 8.41
CA GLU A 113 -2.63 13.26 7.11
C GLU A 113 -3.47 12.53 6.05
N LEU A 114 -4.54 11.82 6.44
CA LEU A 114 -5.36 11.02 5.53
C LEU A 114 -5.81 11.81 4.29
N GLN A 115 -6.20 13.08 4.46
CA GLN A 115 -6.73 13.89 3.35
C GLN A 115 -5.66 14.34 2.36
N SER A 116 -4.38 14.30 2.73
CA SER A 116 -3.26 14.66 1.85
C SER A 116 -2.86 13.54 0.89
N GLY A 117 -3.34 12.32 1.12
CA GLY A 117 -3.04 11.18 0.27
C GLY A 117 -3.68 11.31 -1.11
N LEU A 118 -3.03 10.71 -2.10
CA LEU A 118 -3.54 10.67 -3.47
C LEU A 118 -4.86 9.87 -3.51
N THR A 119 -5.78 10.27 -4.37
CA THR A 119 -6.92 9.42 -4.76
C THR A 119 -6.50 8.36 -5.78
N LEU A 120 -7.40 7.41 -6.08
CA LEU A 120 -7.15 6.41 -7.12
C LEU A 120 -6.90 7.06 -8.49
N GLU A 121 -7.70 8.06 -8.82
CA GLU A 121 -7.64 8.80 -10.08
C GLU A 121 -6.31 9.56 -10.21
N GLN A 122 -5.84 10.16 -9.10
CA GLN A 122 -4.54 10.84 -9.09
C GLN A 122 -3.37 9.86 -9.21
N LEU A 123 -3.54 8.62 -8.72
CA LEU A 123 -2.50 7.59 -8.78
C LEU A 123 -2.35 6.98 -10.18
N ILE A 124 -3.43 6.87 -10.95
CA ILE A 124 -3.50 6.01 -12.16
C ILE A 124 -3.20 6.71 -13.50
N PRO A 125 -3.30 8.05 -13.60
CA PRO A 125 -3.68 8.85 -14.77
C PRO A 125 -4.59 8.23 -15.83
#